data_AF-A0A0Q7XF49-F1
#
_entry.id   AF-A0A0Q7XF49-F1
#
_cell.length_a   1.000
_cell.length_b   1.000
_cell.length_c   1.000
_cell.angle_alpha   90.00
_cell.angle_beta   90.00
_cell.angle_gamma   90.00
#
_symmetry.space_group_name_H-M   'P 1'
#
loop_
_entity.id
_entity.type
_entity.pdbx_description
1 polymer ?
#
loop_
_entity_poly.entity_id
_entity_poly.type
_entity_poly.pdbx_seq_one_letter_code
_entity_poly.pdbx_strand_id
1 'polypeptide(L)'
;MRLSLLSFQKYVQSTLLRQQRLTLSQLEYACETLERLYQACHWRKIELYLIPALQNATEQANQLLDELSRLNQSALSVIRRLQAELDSAADYSEQQVTEICESIETFCTVLLQRLEKEEKELFTIARATIGGEAWFDIANKFLAHDAQVVEARRVPASADKDRKALSQAKQVRASLQSEDEAAVPVPKLRYHRRTRSAHRAAADTA
;
A
#
# COMPACT_ATOMS: atom_id res chain seq x y z
N MET A 1 5.28 9.37 2.80
CA MET A 1 5.27 8.55 1.58
C MET A 1 6.32 9.04 0.58
N ARG A 2 6.29 10.31 0.14
CA ARG A 2 7.34 10.89 -0.74
C ARG A 2 8.77 10.65 -0.25
N LEU A 3 9.05 10.91 1.03
CA LEU A 3 10.37 10.65 1.62
C LEU A 3 10.75 9.16 1.55
N SER A 4 9.82 8.25 1.87
CA SER A 4 10.05 6.81 1.79
C SER A 4 10.38 6.35 0.37
N LEU A 5 9.67 6.91 -0.62
CA LEU A 5 9.90 6.64 -2.04
C LEU A 5 11.27 7.15 -2.49
N LEU A 6 11.64 8.39 -2.12
CA LEU A 6 12.96 8.97 -2.41
C LEU A 6 14.11 8.21 -1.73
N SER A 7 13.91 7.78 -0.48
CA SER A 7 14.89 6.95 0.23
C SER A 7 15.08 5.60 -0.44
N PHE A 8 13.99 4.98 -0.91
CA PHE A 8 14.06 3.72 -1.65
C PHE A 8 14.73 3.90 -3.02
N GLN A 9 14.39 4.95 -3.76
CA GLN A 9 15.06 5.31 -5.01
C GLN A 9 16.57 5.49 -4.81
N LYS A 10 16.98 6.25 -3.78
CA LYS A 10 18.41 6.39 -3.43
C LYS A 10 19.08 5.07 -3.09
N TYR A 11 18.38 4.17 -2.40
CA TYR A 11 18.89 2.82 -2.11
C TYR A 11 19.17 2.05 -3.41
N VAL A 12 18.25 2.08 -4.37
CA VAL A 12 18.40 1.41 -5.68
C VAL A 12 19.60 1.97 -6.44
N GLN A 13 19.72 3.30 -6.52
CA GLN A 13 20.83 3.98 -7.21
C GLN A 13 22.19 3.72 -6.57
N SER A 14 22.27 3.73 -5.24
CA SER A 14 23.55 3.61 -4.52
C SER A 14 24.00 2.16 -4.32
N THR A 15 23.05 1.22 -4.24
CA THR A 15 23.33 -0.17 -3.87
C THR A 15 23.15 -1.12 -5.03
N LEU A 16 21.97 -1.12 -5.66
CA LEU A 16 21.62 -2.13 -6.66
C LEU A 16 22.31 -1.85 -8.00
N LEU A 17 22.25 -0.61 -8.47
CA LEU A 17 22.88 -0.19 -9.73
C LEU A 17 24.42 -0.29 -9.71
N ARG A 18 25.04 -0.25 -8.53
CA ARG A 18 26.50 -0.35 -8.37
C ARG A 18 26.99 -1.80 -8.33
N GLN A 19 26.08 -2.76 -8.17
CA GLN A 19 26.41 -4.18 -8.05
C GLN A 19 26.18 -4.90 -9.38
N GLN A 20 27.19 -5.65 -9.83
CA GLN A 20 27.10 -6.46 -11.07
C GLN A 20 26.24 -7.72 -10.92
N ARG A 21 25.80 -8.03 -9.68
CA ARG A 21 24.94 -9.16 -9.36
C ARG A 21 23.97 -8.77 -8.26
N LEU A 22 22.70 -9.10 -8.44
CA LEU A 22 21.67 -9.00 -7.40
C LEU A 22 21.54 -10.31 -6.67
N THR A 23 21.48 -10.27 -5.34
CA THR A 23 21.08 -11.43 -4.55
C THR A 23 19.56 -11.55 -4.55
N LEU A 24 19.05 -12.78 -4.48
CA LEU A 24 17.60 -13.05 -4.36
C LEU A 24 16.97 -12.23 -3.23
N SER A 25 17.62 -12.16 -2.07
CA SER A 25 17.16 -11.39 -0.91
C SER A 25 17.03 -9.88 -1.14
N GLN A 26 17.86 -9.30 -2.01
CA GLN A 26 17.77 -7.87 -2.37
C GLN A 26 16.57 -7.64 -3.28
N LEU A 27 16.32 -8.55 -4.22
CA LEU A 27 15.18 -8.48 -5.12
C LEU A 27 13.85 -8.71 -4.37
N GLU A 28 13.80 -9.69 -3.48
CA GLU A 28 12.66 -9.92 -2.57
C GLU A 28 12.37 -8.66 -1.75
N TYR A 29 13.41 -8.06 -1.14
CA TYR A 29 13.28 -6.82 -0.39
C TYR A 29 12.75 -5.67 -1.25
N ALA A 30 13.25 -5.54 -2.49
CA ALA A 30 12.80 -4.51 -3.41
C ALA A 30 11.32 -4.70 -3.76
N CYS A 31 10.90 -5.93 -4.13
CA CYS A 31 9.51 -6.25 -4.45
C CYS A 31 8.57 -6.00 -3.27
N GLU A 32 8.90 -6.48 -2.08
CA GLU A 32 8.12 -6.21 -0.86
C GLU A 32 8.00 -4.70 -0.57
N THR A 33 9.08 -3.95 -0.81
CA THR A 33 9.09 -2.50 -0.58
C THR A 33 8.22 -1.78 -1.61
N LEU A 34 8.28 -2.16 -2.88
CA LEU A 34 7.43 -1.63 -3.95
C LEU A 34 5.95 -1.88 -3.65
N GLU A 35 5.58 -3.12 -3.29
CA GLU A 35 4.21 -3.46 -2.92
C GLU A 35 3.72 -2.62 -1.73
N ARG A 36 4.56 -2.47 -0.70
CA ARG A 36 4.22 -1.65 0.46
C ARG A 36 4.03 -0.18 0.09
N LEU A 37 4.89 0.38 -0.75
CA LEU A 37 4.78 1.76 -1.23
C LEU A 37 3.52 1.96 -2.07
N TYR A 38 3.20 1.00 -2.94
CA TYR A 38 1.99 1.02 -3.76
C TYR A 38 0.71 0.91 -2.92
N GLN A 39 0.65 -0.05 -1.99
CA GLN A 39 -0.50 -0.21 -1.08
C GLN A 39 -0.69 1.02 -0.18
N ALA A 40 0.41 1.64 0.24
CA ALA A 40 0.35 2.88 1.00
C ALA A 40 -0.25 4.05 0.20
N CYS A 41 -0.29 3.97 -1.14
CA CYS A 41 -1.02 4.94 -1.96
C CYS A 41 -2.52 4.71 -1.90
N HIS A 42 -2.96 3.45 -2.03
CA HIS A 42 -4.37 3.07 -2.21
C HIS A 42 -5.26 3.35 -0.99
N TRP A 43 -4.72 3.26 0.22
CA TRP A 43 -5.46 3.50 1.47
C TRP A 43 -5.37 4.94 1.96
N ARG A 44 -4.92 5.88 1.12
CA ARG A 44 -4.87 7.29 1.53
C ARG A 44 -6.25 7.88 1.47
N LYS A 45 -6.52 8.77 2.41
CA LYS A 45 -7.77 9.55 2.45
C LYS A 45 -8.06 10.29 1.13
N ILE A 46 -7.00 10.71 0.43
CA ILE A 46 -7.10 11.30 -0.90
C ILE A 46 -7.78 10.32 -1.88
N GLU A 47 -7.32 9.07 -1.94
CA GLU A 47 -7.91 8.04 -2.81
C GLU A 47 -9.33 7.68 -2.39
N LEU A 48 -9.58 7.58 -1.08
CA LEU A 48 -10.82 7.03 -0.56
C LEU A 48 -11.97 8.03 -0.54
N TYR A 49 -11.67 9.32 -0.43
CA TYR A 49 -12.71 10.33 -0.21
C TYR A 49 -12.57 11.55 -1.12
N LEU A 50 -11.36 12.02 -1.40
CA LEU A 50 -11.18 13.24 -2.21
C LEU A 50 -11.35 12.96 -3.70
N ILE A 51 -10.69 11.93 -4.23
CA ILE A 51 -10.81 11.52 -5.63
C ILE A 51 -12.27 11.21 -5.99
N PRO A 52 -13.03 10.40 -5.21
CA PRO A 52 -14.44 10.15 -5.49
C PRO A 52 -15.30 11.41 -5.48
N ALA A 53 -15.02 12.37 -4.60
CA ALA A 53 -15.77 13.62 -4.54
C ALA A 53 -15.52 14.54 -5.75
N LEU A 54 -14.43 14.32 -6.49
CA LEU A 54 -14.08 15.10 -7.69
C LEU A 54 -14.56 14.46 -8.98
N GLN A 55 -15.01 13.20 -8.93
CA GLN A 55 -15.55 12.52 -10.09
C GLN A 55 -16.77 13.27 -10.62
N ASN A 56 -16.76 13.58 -11.92
CA ASN A 56 -17.83 14.32 -12.61
C ASN A 56 -18.05 15.74 -12.09
N ALA A 57 -17.13 16.29 -11.29
CA ALA A 57 -17.27 17.63 -10.74
C ALA A 57 -16.89 18.70 -11.78
N THR A 58 -15.85 18.45 -12.58
CA THR A 58 -15.50 19.19 -13.80
C THR A 58 -14.80 18.30 -14.80
N GLU A 59 -14.79 18.71 -16.08
CA GLU A 59 -14.00 18.05 -17.13
C GLU A 59 -12.49 18.07 -16.79
N GLN A 60 -11.99 19.20 -16.28
CA GLN A 60 -10.60 19.33 -15.84
C GLN A 60 -10.26 18.34 -14.71
N ALA A 61 -11.16 18.17 -13.74
CA ALA A 61 -10.98 17.18 -12.68
C ALA A 61 -10.90 15.76 -13.26
N ASN A 62 -11.84 15.39 -14.15
CA ASN A 62 -11.86 14.07 -14.76
C ASN A 62 -10.57 13.77 -15.53
N GLN A 63 -10.06 14.72 -16.32
CA GLN A 63 -8.79 14.57 -17.06
C GLN A 63 -7.60 14.32 -16.12
N LEU A 64 -7.52 15.06 -15.00
CA LEU A 64 -6.49 14.85 -13.99
C LEU A 64 -6.65 13.47 -13.32
N LEU A 65 -7.87 13.06 -12.98
CA LEU A 65 -8.13 11.75 -12.36
C LEU A 65 -7.73 10.59 -13.29
N ASP A 66 -7.99 10.72 -14.60
CA ASP A 66 -7.57 9.74 -15.61
C ASP A 66 -6.04 9.67 -15.74
N GLU A 67 -5.34 10.80 -15.63
CA GLU A 67 -3.89 10.83 -15.62
C GLU A 67 -3.31 10.17 -14.35
N LEU A 68 -3.86 10.49 -13.17
CA LEU A 68 -3.48 9.86 -11.90
C LEU A 68 -3.73 8.34 -11.91
N SER A 69 -4.81 7.91 -12.57
CA SER A 69 -5.13 6.50 -12.78
C SER A 69 -4.12 5.81 -13.71
N ARG A 70 -3.76 6.45 -14.83
CA ARG A 70 -2.73 5.95 -15.76
C ARG A 70 -1.36 5.80 -15.09
N LEU A 71 -0.93 6.79 -14.31
CA LEU A 71 0.30 6.71 -13.52
C LEU A 71 0.24 5.52 -12.54
N ASN A 72 -0.89 5.36 -11.85
CA ASN A 72 -1.05 4.25 -10.91
C ASN A 72 -1.03 2.86 -11.59
N GLN A 73 -1.63 2.74 -12.78
CA GLN A 73 -1.59 1.51 -13.58
C GLN A 73 -0.18 1.20 -14.09
N SER A 74 0.58 2.22 -14.50
CA SER A 74 1.99 2.07 -14.88
C SER A 74 2.87 1.61 -13.71
N ALA A 75 2.66 2.15 -12.51
CA ALA A 75 3.35 1.67 -11.32
C ALA A 75 3.02 0.20 -11.00
N LEU A 76 1.74 -0.19 -11.15
CA LEU A 76 1.31 -1.58 -10.90
C LEU A 76 1.88 -2.57 -11.93
N SER A 77 2.00 -2.18 -13.21
CA SER A 77 2.55 -3.05 -14.24
C SER A 77 4.03 -3.37 -13.98
N VAL A 78 4.79 -2.40 -13.46
CA VAL A 78 6.17 -2.63 -13.02
C VAL A 78 6.25 -3.67 -11.90
N ILE A 79 5.40 -3.55 -10.87
CA ILE A 79 5.38 -4.54 -9.76
C ILE A 79 5.10 -5.94 -10.29
N ARG A 80 4.06 -6.08 -11.13
CA ARG A 80 3.67 -7.39 -11.69
C ARG A 80 4.78 -8.01 -12.54
N ARG A 81 5.49 -7.20 -13.32
CA ARG A 81 6.63 -7.66 -14.11
C ARG A 81 7.77 -8.17 -13.21
N LEU A 82 8.14 -7.39 -12.19
CA LEU A 82 9.21 -7.77 -11.27
C LEU A 82 8.87 -9.04 -10.47
N GLN A 83 7.62 -9.23 -10.08
CA GLN A 83 7.15 -10.47 -9.45
C GLN A 83 7.27 -11.67 -10.39
N ALA A 84 6.87 -11.52 -11.65
CA ALA A 84 7.01 -12.60 -12.64
C ALA A 84 8.48 -12.96 -12.90
N GLU A 85 9.38 -11.97 -12.90
CA GLU A 85 10.82 -12.18 -13.01
C GLU A 85 11.37 -12.94 -11.78
N LEU A 86 10.92 -12.58 -10.57
CA LEU A 86 11.28 -13.25 -9.31
C LEU A 86 10.92 -14.74 -9.29
N ASP A 87 9.76 -15.10 -9.84
CA ASP A 87 9.27 -16.48 -9.87
C ASP A 87 10.00 -17.35 -10.91
N SER A 88 10.70 -16.74 -11.88
CA SER A 88 11.23 -17.42 -13.07
C SER A 88 12.74 -17.68 -13.07
N ALA A 89 13.52 -16.95 -12.26
CA ALA A 89 14.98 -16.94 -12.39
C ALA A 89 15.71 -17.57 -11.19
N ALA A 90 16.59 -18.54 -11.48
CA ALA A 90 17.50 -19.14 -10.50
C ALA A 90 18.79 -18.32 -10.30
N ASP A 91 19.25 -17.61 -11.33
CA ASP A 91 20.40 -16.69 -11.34
C ASP A 91 20.11 -15.54 -12.32
N TYR A 92 20.46 -14.30 -11.94
CA TYR A 92 20.24 -13.10 -12.78
C TYR A 92 21.53 -12.71 -13.52
N SER A 93 21.41 -12.49 -14.83
CA SER A 93 22.49 -11.90 -15.64
C SER A 93 22.67 -10.40 -15.32
N GLU A 94 23.84 -9.84 -15.64
CA GLU A 94 24.12 -8.41 -15.45
C GLU A 94 23.12 -7.52 -16.22
N GLN A 95 22.68 -7.98 -17.40
CA GLN A 95 21.66 -7.28 -18.18
C GLN A 95 20.29 -7.31 -17.47
N GLN A 96 19.87 -8.45 -16.93
CA GLN A 96 18.62 -8.56 -16.17
C GLN A 96 18.65 -7.70 -14.89
N VAL A 97 19.80 -7.64 -14.21
CA VAL A 97 20.00 -6.76 -13.05
C VAL A 97 19.77 -5.29 -13.42
N THR A 98 20.30 -4.87 -14.57
CA THR A 98 20.13 -3.50 -15.08
C THR A 98 18.65 -3.21 -15.39
N GLU A 99 17.99 -4.11 -16.11
CA GLU A 99 16.57 -3.99 -16.46
C GLU A 99 15.67 -3.92 -15.22
N ILE A 100 15.93 -4.74 -14.19
CA ILE A 100 15.24 -4.70 -12.91
C ILE A 100 15.41 -3.33 -12.23
N CYS A 101 16.65 -2.83 -12.16
CA CYS A 101 16.93 -1.53 -11.54
C CYS A 101 16.22 -0.38 -12.27
N GLU A 102 16.25 -0.36 -13.59
CA GLU A 102 15.55 0.63 -14.42
C GLU A 102 14.03 0.57 -14.23
N SER A 103 13.50 -0.63 -14.05
CA SER A 103 12.09 -0.86 -13.75
C SER A 103 11.72 -0.24 -12.40
N ILE A 104 12.52 -0.48 -11.37
CA ILE A 104 12.32 0.10 -10.04
C ILE A 104 12.42 1.64 -10.08
N GLU A 105 13.37 2.20 -10.84
CA GLU A 105 13.50 3.65 -11.05
C GLU A 105 12.26 4.23 -11.75
N THR A 106 11.74 3.53 -12.76
CA THR A 106 10.51 3.90 -13.46
C THR A 106 9.34 3.96 -12.50
N PHE A 107 9.18 2.93 -11.64
CA PHE A 107 8.15 2.92 -10.61
C PHE A 107 8.27 4.12 -9.66
N CYS A 108 9.48 4.40 -9.17
CA CYS A 108 9.72 5.52 -8.25
C CYS A 108 9.35 6.85 -8.92
N THR A 109 9.77 7.04 -10.17
CA THR A 109 9.49 8.24 -10.95
C THR A 109 8.00 8.44 -11.17
N VAL A 110 7.28 7.39 -11.60
CA VAL A 110 5.83 7.45 -11.86
C VAL A 110 5.05 7.78 -10.58
N LEU A 111 5.39 7.17 -9.44
CA LEU A 111 4.72 7.51 -8.18
C LEU A 111 5.09 8.91 -7.67
N LEU A 112 6.32 9.38 -7.87
CA LEU A 112 6.70 10.74 -7.53
C LEU A 112 5.93 11.77 -8.36
N GLN A 113 5.76 11.52 -9.65
CA GLN A 113 4.95 12.36 -10.56
C GLN A 113 3.50 12.38 -10.11
N ARG A 114 2.93 11.23 -9.75
CA ARG A 114 1.57 11.14 -9.22
C ARG A 114 1.38 12.01 -7.98
N LEU A 115 2.31 11.92 -7.02
CA LEU A 115 2.28 12.74 -5.81
C LEU A 115 2.38 14.24 -6.10
N GLU A 116 3.25 14.61 -7.03
CA GLU A 116 3.42 16.00 -7.43
C GLU A 116 2.15 16.58 -8.06
N LYS A 117 1.45 15.80 -8.89
CA LYS A 117 0.15 16.18 -9.46
C LYS A 117 -0.95 16.30 -8.40
N GLU A 118 -0.97 15.40 -7.42
CA GLU A 118 -1.87 15.53 -6.28
C GLU A 118 -1.61 16.83 -5.51
N GLU A 119 -0.34 17.14 -5.21
CA GLU A 119 0.05 18.32 -4.44
C GLU A 119 -0.23 19.64 -5.18
N LYS A 120 0.08 19.70 -6.48
CA LYS A 120 0.02 20.95 -7.27
C LYS A 120 -1.34 21.19 -7.91
N GLU A 121 -1.97 20.15 -8.43
CA GLU A 121 -3.15 20.27 -9.29
C GLU A 121 -4.41 19.82 -8.56
N LEU A 122 -4.42 18.61 -7.97
CA LEU A 122 -5.62 18.03 -7.38
C LEU A 122 -6.20 18.89 -6.26
N PHE A 123 -5.37 19.38 -5.33
CA PHE A 123 -5.86 20.26 -4.26
C PHE A 123 -6.31 21.63 -4.73
N THR A 124 -5.77 22.11 -5.85
CA THR A 124 -6.19 23.39 -6.43
C THR A 124 -7.58 23.24 -7.06
N ILE A 125 -7.79 22.20 -7.85
CA ILE A 125 -9.10 21.86 -8.41
C ILE A 125 -10.11 21.60 -7.30
N ALA A 126 -9.73 20.81 -6.29
CA ALA A 126 -10.64 20.47 -5.21
C ALA A 126 -11.18 21.67 -4.45
N ARG A 127 -10.32 22.66 -4.17
CA ARG A 127 -10.73 23.90 -3.51
C ARG A 127 -11.63 24.78 -4.38
N ALA A 128 -11.47 24.71 -5.70
CA ALA A 128 -12.28 25.49 -6.64
C ALA A 128 -13.65 24.85 -6.91
N THR A 129 -13.74 23.53 -6.87
CA THR A 129 -14.94 22.79 -7.32
C THR A 129 -15.83 22.33 -6.18
N ILE A 130 -15.27 21.96 -5.02
CA ILE A 130 -16.05 21.39 -3.92
C ILE A 130 -16.65 22.52 -3.07
N GLY A 131 -17.98 22.53 -2.95
CA GLY A 131 -18.70 23.46 -2.08
C GLY A 131 -18.42 23.23 -0.58
N GLY A 132 -18.65 24.25 0.25
CA GLY A 132 -18.28 24.23 1.67
C GLY A 132 -18.88 23.07 2.48
N GLU A 133 -20.14 22.70 2.24
CA GLU A 133 -20.81 21.57 2.91
C GLU A 133 -20.17 20.22 2.51
N ALA A 134 -19.98 19.98 1.21
CA ALA A 134 -19.32 18.78 0.72
C ALA A 134 -17.86 18.68 1.21
N TRP A 135 -17.16 19.81 1.30
CA TRP A 135 -15.81 19.86 1.87
C TRP A 135 -15.80 19.50 3.35
N PHE A 136 -16.78 19.99 4.11
CA PHE A 136 -16.96 19.65 5.52
C PHE A 136 -17.23 18.15 5.72
N ASP A 137 -18.06 17.54 4.88
CA ASP A 137 -18.33 16.10 4.91
C ASP A 137 -17.07 15.26 4.65
N ILE A 138 -16.24 15.69 3.68
CA ILE A 138 -14.95 15.05 3.41
C ILE A 138 -14.02 15.17 4.62
N ALA A 139 -13.96 16.34 5.25
CA ALA A 139 -13.17 16.54 6.46
C ALA A 139 -13.64 15.63 7.61
N ASN A 140 -14.94 15.45 7.79
CA ASN A 140 -15.49 14.52 8.78
C ASN A 140 -15.11 13.07 8.47
N LYS A 141 -15.18 12.64 7.21
CA LYS A 141 -14.71 11.31 6.78
C LYS A 141 -13.21 11.12 7.06
N PHE A 142 -12.41 12.17 6.86
CA PHE A 142 -10.98 12.14 7.18
C PHE A 142 -10.73 11.94 8.67
N LEU A 143 -11.48 12.60 9.55
CA LEU A 143 -11.36 12.47 11.00
C LEU A 143 -11.81 11.08 11.48
N ALA A 144 -12.94 10.59 10.96
CA ALA A 144 -13.44 9.25 11.27
C ALA A 144 -12.44 8.15 10.87
N HIS A 145 -11.82 8.29 9.70
CA HIS A 145 -10.76 7.39 9.25
C HIS A 145 -9.55 7.39 10.20
N ASP A 146 -9.11 8.55 10.68
CA ASP A 146 -8.00 8.60 11.64
C ASP A 146 -8.36 7.92 12.97
N ALA A 147 -9.57 8.16 13.47
CA ALA A 147 -10.05 7.50 14.68
C ALA A 147 -10.02 5.97 14.50
N GLN A 148 -10.50 5.46 13.38
CA GLN A 148 -10.45 4.02 13.06
C GLN A 148 -9.03 3.46 13.01
N VAL A 149 -8.09 4.18 12.38
CA VAL A 149 -6.68 3.76 12.30
C VAL A 149 -6.03 3.75 13.69
N VAL A 150 -6.35 4.73 14.53
CA VAL A 150 -5.86 4.80 15.92
C VAL A 150 -6.41 3.64 16.75
N GLU A 151 -7.71 3.36 16.67
CA GLU A 151 -8.32 2.24 17.38
C GLU A 151 -7.79 0.88 16.90
N ALA A 152 -7.60 0.70 15.58
CA ALA A 152 -7.00 -0.52 15.02
C ALA A 152 -5.57 -0.76 15.53
N ARG A 153 -4.83 0.30 15.89
CA ARG A 153 -3.50 0.20 16.50
C ARG A 153 -3.54 -0.05 18.01
N ARG A 154 -4.61 0.40 18.68
CA ARG A 154 -4.82 0.24 20.14
C ARG A 154 -5.22 -1.17 20.53
N VAL A 155 -5.87 -1.92 19.64
CA VAL A 155 -6.18 -3.35 19.88
C VAL A 155 -4.88 -4.17 19.87
N PRO A 156 -4.36 -4.61 21.03
CA PRO A 156 -3.25 -5.54 21.07
C PRO A 156 -3.79 -6.94 20.75
N ALA A 157 -2.90 -7.91 20.56
CA ALA A 157 -3.19 -9.32 20.29
C ALA A 157 -4.04 -10.07 21.36
N SER A 158 -4.73 -9.38 22.27
CA SER A 158 -5.73 -9.95 23.17
C SER A 158 -7.09 -10.18 22.49
N ALA A 159 -7.41 -9.46 21.40
CA ALA A 159 -8.66 -9.67 20.66
C ALA A 159 -8.71 -11.02 19.91
N ASP A 160 -7.62 -11.78 19.86
CA ASP A 160 -7.62 -13.15 19.31
C ASP A 160 -8.32 -14.15 20.26
N LYS A 161 -8.36 -13.86 21.57
CA LYS A 161 -9.15 -14.61 22.55
C LYS A 161 -10.63 -14.25 22.43
N ASP A 162 -10.94 -12.96 22.25
CA ASP A 162 -12.33 -12.50 22.10
C ASP A 162 -12.93 -12.88 20.74
N ARG A 163 -12.12 -12.98 19.67
CA ARG A 163 -12.55 -13.52 18.37
C ARG A 163 -12.89 -15.01 18.43
N LYS A 164 -12.14 -15.82 19.20
CA LYS A 164 -12.49 -17.22 19.46
C LYS A 164 -13.74 -17.34 20.33
N ALA A 165 -13.90 -16.49 21.34
CA ALA A 165 -15.10 -16.46 22.16
C ALA A 165 -16.35 -16.06 21.35
N LEU A 166 -16.24 -15.05 20.47
CA LEU A 166 -17.31 -14.67 19.55
C LEU A 166 -17.55 -15.71 18.44
N SER A 167 -16.52 -16.44 17.97
CA SER A 167 -16.73 -17.52 16.99
C SER A 167 -17.41 -18.72 17.63
N GLN A 168 -17.05 -19.07 18.87
CA GLN A 168 -17.75 -20.11 19.64
C GLN A 168 -19.19 -19.70 19.98
N ALA A 169 -19.43 -18.45 20.38
CA ALA A 169 -20.77 -17.93 20.60
C ALA A 169 -21.62 -17.88 19.32
N LYS A 170 -21.02 -17.54 18.17
CA LYS A 170 -21.69 -17.59 16.86
C LYS A 170 -21.95 -19.03 16.39
N GLN A 171 -21.07 -19.99 16.70
CA GLN A 171 -21.23 -21.40 16.33
C GLN A 171 -22.32 -22.10 17.16
N VAL A 172 -22.44 -21.74 18.44
CA VAL A 172 -23.57 -22.15 19.29
C VAL A 172 -24.89 -21.55 18.79
N ARG A 173 -24.89 -20.28 18.34
CA ARG A 173 -26.09 -19.62 17.81
C ARG A 173 -26.49 -20.13 16.41
N ALA A 174 -25.52 -20.47 15.55
CA ALA A 174 -25.77 -21.07 14.24
C ALA A 174 -26.28 -22.53 14.33
N SER A 175 -25.90 -23.27 15.37
CA SER A 175 -26.44 -24.61 15.63
C SER A 175 -27.91 -24.60 16.05
N LEU A 176 -28.47 -23.42 16.39
CA LEU A 176 -29.87 -23.22 16.76
C LEU A 176 -30.72 -22.62 15.63
N GLN A 177 -30.12 -22.34 14.47
CA GLN A 177 -30.81 -21.79 13.29
C GLN A 177 -30.35 -22.55 12.05
N SER A 178 -30.88 -23.76 11.87
CA SER A 178 -30.95 -24.38 10.55
C SER A 178 -32.08 -23.71 9.79
N GLU A 179 -31.74 -22.89 8.78
CA GLU A 179 -32.33 -22.92 7.43
C GLU A 179 -31.89 -21.68 6.64
N ASP A 180 -31.50 -21.95 5.39
CA ASP A 180 -31.22 -21.07 4.25
C ASP A 180 -30.26 -19.86 4.42
N GLU A 181 -29.13 -19.92 3.72
CA GLU A 181 -28.85 -19.08 2.54
C GLU A 181 -27.34 -19.12 2.20
N ALA A 182 -27.04 -19.45 0.94
CA ALA A 182 -25.69 -19.70 0.46
C ALA A 182 -24.84 -18.41 0.40
N ALA A 183 -23.81 -18.34 1.25
CA ALA A 183 -22.79 -17.30 1.19
C ALA A 183 -21.45 -17.86 0.68
N VAL A 184 -21.03 -17.36 -0.48
CA VAL A 184 -19.75 -17.64 -1.15
C VAL A 184 -18.56 -17.14 -0.28
N PRO A 185 -17.49 -17.94 -0.06
CA PRO A 185 -16.36 -17.50 0.77
C PRO A 185 -15.32 -16.71 -0.03
N VAL A 186 -15.04 -15.48 0.43
CA VAL A 186 -13.91 -14.66 -0.04
C VAL A 186 -12.62 -15.08 0.69
N PRO A 187 -11.48 -15.34 0.00
CA PRO A 187 -10.26 -15.80 0.66
C PRO A 187 -9.60 -14.69 1.49
N LYS A 188 -9.30 -14.97 2.76
CA LYS A 188 -8.46 -14.12 3.61
C LYS A 188 -6.99 -14.47 3.38
N LEU A 189 -6.23 -13.55 2.78
CA LEU A 189 -4.78 -13.65 2.69
C LEU A 189 -4.18 -13.53 4.10
N ARG A 190 -3.47 -14.59 4.52
CA ARG A 190 -2.76 -14.67 5.81
C ARG A 190 -1.46 -13.88 5.74
N TYR A 191 -1.30 -12.89 6.60
CA TYR A 191 -0.03 -12.22 6.85
C TYR A 191 0.86 -13.07 7.76
N HIS A 192 2.05 -13.46 7.30
CA HIS A 192 3.12 -13.95 8.16
C HIS A 192 4.06 -12.80 8.51
N ARG A 193 3.81 -12.15 9.65
CA ARG A 193 4.73 -11.19 10.23
C ARG A 193 5.83 -11.94 10.95
N ARG A 194 7.01 -12.10 10.33
CA ARG A 194 8.22 -12.57 11.02
C ARG A 194 8.54 -11.57 12.15
N THR A 195 8.49 -12.06 13.38
CA THR A 195 8.95 -11.35 14.58
C THR A 195 10.46 -11.18 14.53
N ARG A 196 10.93 -9.93 14.48
CA ARG A 196 12.34 -9.59 14.59
C ARG A 196 12.75 -9.75 16.06
N SER A 197 13.49 -10.81 16.36
CA SER A 197 14.08 -11.06 17.68
C SER A 197 15.05 -9.92 18.03
N ALA A 198 14.75 -9.20 19.11
CA ALA A 198 15.63 -8.21 19.69
C ALA A 198 16.57 -8.93 20.66
N HIS A 199 17.80 -9.24 20.23
CA HIS A 199 18.88 -9.56 21.13
C HIS A 199 19.91 -8.43 21.10
N ARG A 200 19.88 -7.57 22.11
CA ARG A 200 21.05 -6.81 22.54
C ARG A 200 20.96 -6.46 24.02
N ALA A 201 22.14 -6.61 24.66
CA ALA A 201 22.54 -6.10 25.97
C ALA A 201 22.19 -6.93 27.21
N ALA A 202 23.10 -7.83 27.58
CA ALA A 202 23.48 -8.08 28.97
C ALA A 202 24.94 -8.59 28.96
N ALA A 203 25.90 -7.67 29.03
CA ALA A 203 27.28 -7.95 29.35
C ALA A 203 27.82 -6.74 30.12
N ASP A 204 27.51 -6.72 31.41
CA ASP A 204 28.26 -6.00 32.45
C ASP A 204 27.72 -6.50 33.80
N THR A 205 28.44 -7.45 34.39
CA THR A 205 28.69 -7.55 35.85
C THR A 205 29.58 -8.77 36.12
N ALA A 206 30.68 -8.49 36.83
CA ALA A 206 31.69 -9.36 37.42
C ALA A 206 33.01 -9.49 36.63
#